data_AF-A0A4Q3TU37-F1
#
_entry.id   AF-A0A4Q3TU37-F1
#
_cell.length_a   1.000
_cell.length_b   1.000
_cell.length_c   1.000
_cell.angle_alpha   90.00
_cell.angle_beta   90.00
_cell.angle_gamma   90.00
#
_symmetry.space_group_name_H-M   'P 1'
#
loop_
_entity.id
_entity.type
_entity.pdbx_description
1 polymer ?
#
loop_
_entity_poly.entity_id
_entity_poly.type
_entity_poly.pdbx_seq_one_letter_code
_entity_poly.pdbx_strand_id
1 'polypeptide(L)' 'MSAAFDLINVPAAPADHPEHQYLNLLRDILENGARRDDRTGTGTLGVFGRQMRFDLSKGFPV' A
#
# COMPACT_ATOMS: atom_id res chain seq x y z
N MET A 1 12.33 -15.26 -26.22
CA MET A 1 12.62 -13.82 -26.35
C MET A 1 11.30 -13.07 -26.14
N SER A 2 10.68 -13.09 -24.97
CA SER A 2 10.88 -12.18 -23.81
C SER A 2 11.25 -10.75 -24.20
N ALA A 3 10.23 -9.95 -24.53
CA ALA A 3 10.32 -8.48 -24.67
C ALA A 3 8.99 -7.79 -24.25
N ALA A 4 8.18 -8.45 -23.41
CA ALA A 4 6.87 -7.93 -22.99
C ALA A 4 6.77 -7.66 -21.47
N PHE A 5 7.83 -7.94 -20.70
CA PHE A 5 7.84 -7.74 -19.24
C PHE A 5 8.45 -6.41 -18.78
N ASP A 6 9.15 -5.68 -19.66
CA ASP A 6 9.87 -4.45 -19.30
C ASP A 6 9.00 -3.18 -19.29
N LEU A 7 7.70 -3.27 -19.62
CA LEU A 7 6.77 -2.12 -19.59
C LEU A 7 6.12 -1.87 -18.22
N ILE A 8 6.46 -2.63 -17.19
CA ILE A 8 5.94 -2.46 -15.82
C ILE A 8 6.98 -1.80 -14.89
N ASN A 9 8.05 -1.21 -15.44
CA ASN A 9 8.92 -0.37 -14.62
C ASN A 9 8.25 1.00 -14.40
N VAL A 10 7.23 1.02 -13.55
CA VAL A 10 6.65 2.24 -12.99
C VAL A 10 7.79 2.97 -12.31
N PRO A 11 8.10 4.23 -12.69
CA PRO A 11 9.14 4.97 -12.01
C PRO A 11 8.79 5.00 -10.53
N ALA A 12 9.69 4.47 -9.70
CA ALA A 12 9.53 4.54 -8.26
C ALA A 12 9.37 6.01 -7.90
N ALA A 13 8.28 6.35 -7.21
CA ALA A 13 8.13 7.66 -6.61
C ALA A 13 9.40 7.96 -5.78
N PRO A 14 9.81 9.23 -5.67
CA PRO A 14 10.99 9.57 -4.88
C PRO A 14 10.86 8.96 -3.47
N ALA A 15 11.98 8.54 -2.88
CA ALA A 15 11.97 7.73 -1.66
C ALA A 15 11.25 8.38 -0.46
N ASP A 16 11.01 9.70 -0.52
CA ASP A 16 10.28 10.51 0.44
C ASP A 16 8.83 10.83 0.01
N HIS A 17 8.30 10.19 -1.03
CA HIS A 17 6.94 10.41 -1.50
C HIS A 17 5.91 9.98 -0.43
N PRO A 18 4.89 10.80 -0.13
CA PRO A 18 3.95 10.53 0.95
C PRO A 18 3.15 9.22 0.78
N GLU A 19 2.99 8.73 -0.45
CA GLU A 19 2.35 7.45 -0.78
C GLU A 19 3.05 6.25 -0.13
N HIS A 20 4.35 6.34 0.17
CA HIS A 20 5.06 5.26 0.86
C HIS A 20 4.44 4.91 2.21
N GLN A 21 3.73 5.83 2.88
CA GLN A 21 2.96 5.50 4.09
C GLN A 21 1.90 4.44 3.82
N TYR A 22 1.19 4.54 2.70
CA TYR A 22 0.18 3.57 2.28
C TYR A 22 0.82 2.25 1.85
N LEU A 23 1.87 2.30 1.02
CA LEU A 23 2.56 1.10 0.56
C LEU A 23 3.20 0.31 1.72
N ASN A 24 3.78 1.00 2.70
CA ASN A 24 4.33 0.38 3.89
C ASN A 24 3.23 -0.22 4.78
N LEU A 25 2.06 0.41 4.86
CA LEU A 25 0.90 -0.16 5.54
C LEU A 25 0.41 -1.45 4.87
N LEU A 26 0.32 -1.47 3.54
CA LEU A 26 -0.04 -2.68 2.81
C LEU A 26 0.99 -3.79 3.03
N ARG A 27 2.29 -3.45 3.03
CA ARG A 27 3.36 -4.39 3.36
C ARG A 27 3.18 -4.99 4.76
N ASP A 28 2.94 -4.15 5.78
CA ASP A 28 2.68 -4.59 7.16
C ASP A 28 1.46 -5.52 7.24
N ILE A 29 0.38 -5.22 6.52
CA ILE A 29 -0.81 -6.09 6.46
C ILE A 29 -0.49 -7.45 5.86
N LEU A 30 0.32 -7.50 4.80
CA LEU A 30 0.67 -8.76 4.15
C LEU A 30 1.63 -9.62 4.99
N GLU A 31 2.55 -8.98 5.71
CA GLU A 31 3.57 -9.68 6.51
C GLU A 31 3.06 -10.05 7.91
N ASN A 32 2.34 -9.15 8.57
CA ASN A 32 1.97 -9.25 9.99
C ASN A 32 0.45 -9.25 10.24
N GLY A 33 -0.37 -9.17 9.19
CA GLY A 33 -1.82 -9.10 9.32
C GLY A 33 -2.44 -10.38 9.89
N ALA A 34 -3.40 -10.21 10.79
CA ALA A 34 -4.21 -11.32 11.27
C ALA A 34 -5.36 -11.58 10.29
N ARG A 35 -5.57 -12.86 9.93
CA ARG A 35 -6.71 -13.29 9.13
C ARG A 35 -8.00 -13.27 9.96
N ARG A 36 -9.06 -12.74 9.38
CA ARG A 36 -10.42 -12.71 9.97
C ARG A 36 -11.45 -13.01 8.90
N ASP A 37 -12.53 -13.66 9.30
CA ASP A 37 -13.71 -13.77 8.44
C ASP A 37 -14.46 -12.44 8.38
N ASP A 38 -15.12 -12.17 7.26
CA ASP A 38 -15.89 -10.97 7.02
C ASP A 38 -17.30 -11.30 6.51
N ARG A 39 -18.16 -10.28 6.42
CA ARG A 39 -19.57 -10.43 6.04
C ARG A 39 -19.75 -10.92 4.60
N THR A 40 -18.75 -10.77 3.73
CA THR A 40 -18.82 -11.23 2.34
C THR A 40 -18.35 -12.68 2.19
N GLY A 41 -17.76 -13.28 3.23
CA GLY A 41 -17.22 -14.63 3.20
C GLY A 41 -15.89 -14.77 2.47
N THR A 42 -15.26 -13.67 2.06
CA THR A 42 -13.94 -13.68 1.43
C THR A 42 -12.83 -13.79 2.48
N GLY A 43 -13.06 -13.15 3.63
CA GLY A 43 -12.08 -12.97 4.67
C GLY A 43 -11.09 -11.85 4.33
N THR A 44 -10.51 -11.29 5.39
CA THR A 44 -9.64 -10.11 5.31
C THR A 44 -8.35 -10.35 6.11
N LEU A 45 -7.23 -9.77 5.66
CA LEU A 45 -6.02 -9.58 6.46
C LEU A 45 -6.01 -8.16 7.02
N GLY A 46 -5.66 -8.00 8.29
CA GLY A 46 -5.58 -6.66 8.86
C GLY A 46 -4.72 -6.57 10.11
N VAL A 47 -4.23 -5.35 10.34
CA VAL A 47 -3.50 -4.92 11.55
C VAL A 47 -4.30 -3.83 12.26
N PHE A 48 -4.08 -3.65 13.57
CA PHE A 48 -4.85 -2.68 14.36
C PHE A 48 -4.05 -1.39 14.63
N GLY A 49 -4.70 -0.23 14.52
CA GLY A 49 -4.16 1.04 15.05
C GLY A 49 -3.00 1.67 14.26
N ARG A 50 -2.96 1.54 12.94
CA ARG A 50 -1.95 2.21 12.09
C ARG A 50 -2.44 3.61 11.71
N GLN A 51 -1.52 4.56 11.60
CA GLN A 51 -1.82 5.96 11.28
C GLN A 51 -1.05 6.40 10.03
N MET A 52 -1.68 7.26 9.23
CA MET A 52 -1.06 7.97 8.11
C MET A 52 -1.31 9.47 8.28
N ARG A 53 -0.36 10.31 7.86
CA ARG A 53 -0.47 11.77 7.93
C ARG A 53 -0.04 12.38 6.60
N PHE A 54 -0.87 13.26 6.04
CA PHE A 54 -0.62 13.93 4.78
C PHE A 54 -0.62 15.44 4.99
N ASP A 55 0.37 16.12 4.43
CA ASP A 55 0.45 17.57 4.45
C ASP A 55 -0.35 18.16 3.27
N LEU A 56 -1.58 18.61 3.55
CA LEU A 56 -2.49 19.13 2.53
C LEU A 56 -2.05 20.49 1.96
N SER A 57 -1.10 21.17 2.60
CA SER A 57 -0.52 22.41 2.03
C SER A 57 0.37 22.12 0.81
N LYS A 58 0.87 20.87 0.69
CA LYS A 58 1.72 20.40 -0.40
C LYS A 58 0.94 19.80 -1.57
N GLY A 59 -0.39 19.76 -1.46
CA GLY A 59 -1.27 19.18 -2.46
C GLY A 59 -2.16 18.07 -1.89
N PHE A 60 -2.98 17.49 -2.75
CA PHE A 60 -3.92 16.44 -2.36
C PHE A 60 -3.27 15.05 -2.52
N PRO A 61 -3.42 14.14 -1.54
CA PRO A 61 -2.90 12.78 -1.63
C PRO A 61 -3.85 11.88 -2.44
N VAL A 62 -3.72 11.91 -3.78
CA VAL A 62 -4.38 10.99 -4.73
C VAL A 62 -3.42 9.97 -5.30
#